data_AF-Q5MJ93-F1
#
_entry.id   AF-Q5MJ93-F1
#
_cell.length_a   1.000
_cell.length_b   1.000
_cell.length_c   1.000
_cell.angle_alpha   90.00
_cell.angle_beta   90.00
_cell.angle_gamma   90.00
#
_symmetry.space_group_name_H-M   'P 1'
#
loop_
_entity.id
_entity.type
_entity.pdbx_description
1 polymer ?
#
loop_
_entity_poly.entity_id
_entity_poly.type
_entity_poly.pdbx_seq_one_letter_code
_entity_poly.pdbx_strand_id
1 'polypeptide(L)' 'MASKGIALICMTLITIMSTMISVEVMAQSDCTSTLITMASCLSFVTGSAKTPPASCCSSLSGVLQSNPRC' A
#
# COMPACT_ATOMS: atom_id res chain seq x y z
N MET A 1 -34.65 16.92 24.61
CA MET A 1 -34.07 15.61 24.19
C MET A 1 -33.60 15.59 22.72
N ALA A 2 -33.70 16.68 21.96
CA ALA A 2 -33.26 16.74 20.55
C ALA A 2 -31.74 16.95 20.37
N SER A 3 -31.11 17.68 21.30
CA SER A 3 -29.67 18.02 21.26
C SER A 3 -28.75 16.82 21.53
N LYS A 4 -29.22 15.80 22.26
CA LYS A 4 -28.46 14.57 22.53
C LYS A 4 -28.41 13.66 21.30
N GLY A 5 -29.46 13.62 20.48
CA GLY A 5 -29.50 12.83 19.25
C GLY A 5 -28.53 13.36 18.19
N ILE A 6 -28.49 14.68 18.00
CA ILE A 6 -27.57 15.33 17.05
C ILE A 6 -26.11 15.18 17.47
N ALA A 7 -25.81 15.28 18.76
CA ALA A 7 -24.45 15.06 19.27
C ALA A 7 -23.95 13.61 19.03
N LEU A 8 -24.84 12.63 19.19
CA LEU A 8 -24.53 11.22 18.90
C LEU A 8 -24.30 10.96 17.41
N ILE A 9 -25.11 11.58 16.54
CA ILE A 9 -24.94 11.48 15.08
C ILE A 9 -23.61 12.12 14.64
N CYS A 10 -23.25 13.30 15.14
CA CYS A 10 -21.96 13.91 14.81
C CYS A 10 -20.77 13.04 15.27
N MET A 11 -20.85 12.46 16.46
CA MET A 11 -19.79 11.59 16.98
C MET A 11 -19.61 10.32 16.14
N THR A 12 -20.69 9.71 15.65
CA THR A 12 -20.57 8.52 14.77
C THR A 12 -20.04 8.87 13.38
N LEU A 13 -20.39 10.03 12.83
CA LEU A 13 -19.86 10.48 11.54
C LEU A 13 -18.35 10.73 11.60
N ILE A 14 -17.88 11.36 12.67
CA ILE A 14 -16.45 11.64 12.89
C ILE A 14 -15.65 10.34 13.02
N THR A 15 -16.16 9.35 13.76
CA THR A 15 -15.46 8.07 13.91
C THR A 15 -15.40 7.30 12.59
N ILE A 16 -16.48 7.27 11.81
CA ILE A 16 -16.49 6.61 10.49
C ILE A 16 -15.45 7.26 9.56
N MET A 17 -15.40 8.59 9.47
CA MET A 17 -14.41 9.29 8.65
C MET A 17 -12.97 9.00 9.10
N SER A 18 -12.71 8.93 10.41
CA SER A 18 -11.37 8.64 10.94
C SER A 18 -10.89 7.22 10.62
N THR A 19 -11.79 6.24 10.51
CA THR A 19 -11.42 4.85 10.18
C THR A 19 -10.97 4.69 8.73
N MET A 20 -11.49 5.48 7.79
CA MET A 20 -11.09 5.42 6.38
C MET A 20 -9.62 5.84 6.19
N ILE A 21 -9.17 6.83 6.97
CA ILE A 21 -7.79 7.35 6.95
C ILE A 21 -6.77 6.35 7.50
N SER A 22 -7.18 5.45 8.38
CA SER A 22 -6.27 4.48 9.01
C SER A 22 -5.99 3.27 8.12
N VAL A 23 -6.91 2.92 7.23
CA VAL A 23 -6.77 1.75 6.33
C VAL A 23 -5.78 2.04 5.20
N GLU A 24 -5.74 3.27 4.70
CA GLU A 24 -4.83 3.67 3.63
C GLU A 24 -3.37 3.75 4.10
N VAL A 25 -3.11 4.27 5.31
CA VAL A 25 -1.73 4.45 5.82
C VAL A 25 -1.02 3.10 6.07
N MET A 26 -1.74 2.08 6.52
CA MET A 26 -1.15 0.75 6.76
C MET A 26 -0.91 -0.03 5.46
N ALA A 27 -1.79 0.10 4.47
CA ALA A 27 -1.60 -0.54 3.17
C ALA A 27 -0.46 0.10 2.36
N GLN A 28 -0.28 1.42 2.47
CA GLN A 28 0.72 2.16 1.72
C GLN A 28 2.15 1.97 2.27
N SER A 29 2.30 1.74 3.59
CA SER A 29 3.60 1.47 4.20
C SER A 29 4.21 0.15 3.71
N ASP A 30 3.40 -0.90 3.56
CA ASP A 30 3.87 -2.22 3.14
C ASP A 30 4.27 -2.27 1.65
N CYS A 31 3.51 -1.61 0.78
CA CYS A 31 3.84 -1.59 -0.65
C CYS A 31 5.09 -0.76 -0.95
N THR A 32 5.36 0.31 -0.20
CA THR A 32 6.55 1.13 -0.42
C THR A 32 7.83 0.33 -0.17
N SER A 33 7.89 -0.41 0.95
CA SER A 33 9.02 -1.30 1.26
C SER A 33 9.17 -2.40 0.19
N THR A 34 8.05 -3.00 -0.21
CA THR A 34 7.97 -4.02 -1.27
C THR A 34 8.47 -3.48 -2.62
N LEU A 35 8.09 -2.27 -3.00
CA LEU A 35 8.50 -1.63 -4.25
C LEU A 35 10.00 -1.28 -4.25
N ILE A 36 10.57 -0.91 -3.10
CA ILE A 36 12.02 -0.69 -2.96
C ILE A 36 12.80 -1.97 -3.27
N THR A 37 12.28 -3.16 -2.90
CA THR A 37 12.92 -4.43 -3.26
C THR A 37 12.94 -4.71 -4.77
N MET A 38 12.12 -4.01 -5.57
CA MET A 38 12.12 -4.07 -7.03
C MET A 38 13.15 -3.11 -7.67
N ALA A 39 13.92 -2.34 -6.89
CA ALA A 39 14.93 -1.44 -7.43
C ALA A 39 15.94 -2.16 -8.35
N SER A 40 16.22 -3.43 -8.09
CA SER A 40 17.07 -4.27 -8.96
C SER A 40 16.50 -4.48 -10.36
N CYS A 41 15.20 -4.25 -10.59
CA CYS A 41 14.60 -4.34 -11.91
C CYS A 41 14.81 -3.07 -12.75
N LEU A 42 15.24 -1.95 -12.14
CA LEU A 42 15.32 -0.64 -12.82
C LEU A 42 16.09 -0.71 -14.13
N SER A 43 17.28 -1.31 -14.15
CA SER A 43 18.09 -1.40 -15.38
C SER A 43 17.39 -2.13 -16.53
N PHE A 44 16.48 -3.06 -16.22
CA PHE A 44 15.68 -3.74 -17.23
C PHE A 44 14.49 -2.89 -17.69
N VAL A 45 13.72 -2.30 -16.76
CA VAL A 45 12.58 -1.44 -17.14
C VAL A 45 12.99 -0.11 -17.77
N THR A 46 14.17 0.42 -17.45
CA THR A 46 14.74 1.61 -18.12
C THR A 46 15.39 1.28 -19.47
N GLY A 47 15.47 -0.01 -19.85
CA GLY A 47 16.06 -0.46 -21.10
C GLY A 47 17.58 -0.40 -21.16
N SER A 48 18.26 -0.13 -20.03
CA SER A 48 19.73 -0.13 -19.94
C SER A 48 20.32 -1.55 -20.01
N ALA A 49 19.55 -2.57 -19.63
CA ALA A 49 19.88 -3.98 -19.75
C ALA A 49 18.78 -4.72 -20.53
N LYS A 50 19.18 -5.56 -21.50
CA LYS A 50 18.23 -6.35 -22.31
C LYS A 50 17.71 -7.61 -21.61
N THR A 51 18.34 -8.00 -20.52
CA THR A 51 17.99 -9.19 -19.73
C THR A 51 17.83 -8.77 -18.27
N PRO A 52 16.75 -9.18 -17.59
CA PRO A 52 16.56 -8.84 -16.20
C PRO A 52 17.63 -9.53 -15.34
N PRO A 53 18.19 -8.84 -14.33
CA PRO A 53 19.08 -9.50 -13.38
C PRO A 53 18.31 -10.57 -12.61
N ALA A 54 18.96 -11.70 -12.29
CA ALA A 54 18.30 -12.82 -11.61
C ALA A 54 17.61 -12.41 -10.29
N SER A 55 18.20 -11.45 -9.58
CA SER A 55 17.63 -10.85 -8.37
C SER A 55 16.29 -10.15 -8.62
N CYS A 56 16.09 -9.52 -9.77
CA CYS A 56 14.80 -8.90 -10.13
C CYS A 56 13.68 -9.94 -10.16
N CYS A 57 13.89 -11.09 -10.82
CA CYS A 57 12.87 -12.14 -10.89
C CYS A 57 12.61 -12.81 -9.54
N SER A 58 13.65 -13.06 -8.74
CA SER A 58 13.50 -13.63 -7.40
C SER A 58 12.72 -12.69 -6.47
N SER A 59 13.07 -11.41 -6.44
CA SER A 59 12.33 -10.43 -5.64
C SER A 59 10.89 -10.31 -6.14
N LEU A 60 10.66 -10.22 -7.46
CA LEU A 60 9.31 -10.11 -8.03
C LEU A 60 8.43 -11.32 -7.67
N SER A 61 8.99 -12.54 -7.71
CA SER A 61 8.30 -13.74 -7.25
C SER A 61 7.91 -13.65 -5.76
N GLY A 62 8.79 -13.10 -4.93
CA GLY A 62 8.50 -12.86 -3.51
C GLY A 62 7.35 -11.87 -3.32
N VAL A 63 7.32 -10.78 -4.07
CA VAL A 63 6.22 -9.80 -4.04
C VAL A 63 4.90 -10.43 -4.46
N LEU A 64 4.89 -11.20 -5.55
CA LEU A 64 3.67 -11.88 -6.02
C LEU A 64 3.12 -12.90 -5.01
N GLN A 65 3.98 -13.49 -4.18
CA GLN A 65 3.59 -14.47 -3.17
C GLN A 65 3.17 -13.83 -1.85
N SER A 66 3.90 -12.81 -1.39
CA SER A 66 3.68 -12.19 -0.08
C SER A 66 2.70 -11.02 -0.14
N ASN A 67 2.80 -10.17 -1.17
CA ASN A 67 2.05 -8.92 -1.30
C ASN A 67 1.48 -8.73 -2.71
N PRO A 68 0.58 -9.63 -3.19
CA PRO A 68 0.04 -9.60 -4.56
C PRO A 68 -0.84 -8.38 -4.89
N ARG A 69 -1.10 -7.50 -3.93
CA ARG A 69 -1.98 -6.33 -4.07
C ARG A 69 -1.23 -5.02 -4.34
N CYS A 70 0.11 -5.02 -4.28
CA CYS A 70 0.94 -3.81 -4.33
C CYS A 70 1.27 -3.28 -5.74
#